data_AF-A0A9P5CLU8-F1
#
_entry.id   AF-A0A9P5CLU8-F1
#
_cell.length_a   1.000
_cell.length_b   1.000
_cell.length_c   1.000
_cell.angle_alpha   90.00
_cell.angle_beta   90.00
_cell.angle_gamma   90.00
#
_symmetry.space_group_name_H-M   'P 1'
#
loop_
_entity.id
_entity.type
_entity.pdbx_description
1 polymer ?
#
loop_
_entity_poly.entity_id
_entity_poly.type
_entity_poly.pdbx_seq_one_letter_code
_entity_poly.pdbx_strand_id
1 'polypeptide(L)'
;MSLLSLVRDDRAILLGLTAAAIGALAMIDMVLERVRDDAEVKQQQPTTQYITQETEDSLRSNTLDTLLSHYNYAIRDISSKIVTDRAVNDGETIDYLLWGITRPDYDERLKCLRTLAYITDPHTETVPKFNTPRAYAAFVRSLEFCLTDRAPLEKLDDKYFDEYGLRDMAEKLPLMFLSQLMQKYGSQQAVKAGIVEKWLARQNWGDTPDEREHNFFQYLYKQNRIVEIIHGIQRCPIGREALAEAGLMPKNVSETFGVFASIHIESEIIDNDQAEPTPRHMEQSPEEQRLRHRHREAMVLNDGTRPLGRSDIIEVEDNAPP
;
A
#
# COMPACT_ATOMS: atom_id res chain seq x y z
N MET A 1 82.26 46.75 -4.80
CA MET A 1 81.38 47.57 -5.66
C MET A 1 79.99 46.93 -5.67
N SER A 2 78.93 47.72 -5.49
CA SER A 2 77.53 47.37 -5.85
C SER A 2 76.58 46.67 -4.85
N LEU A 3 76.50 47.11 -3.60
CA LEU A 3 75.27 46.94 -2.78
C LEU A 3 74.86 48.23 -2.08
N LEU A 4 75.83 48.96 -1.51
CA LEU A 4 75.60 50.26 -0.87
C LEU A 4 75.19 51.40 -1.83
N SER A 5 75.54 51.31 -3.12
CA SER A 5 75.08 52.27 -4.13
C SER A 5 73.66 52.00 -4.62
N LEU A 6 73.18 50.76 -4.48
CA LEU A 6 71.81 50.37 -4.85
C LEU A 6 70.80 50.89 -3.82
N VAL A 7 71.19 50.91 -2.53
CA VAL A 7 70.35 51.40 -1.42
C VAL A 7 70.14 52.92 -1.46
N ARG A 8 70.98 53.66 -2.19
CA ARG A 8 70.91 55.13 -2.29
C ARG A 8 70.19 55.62 -3.56
N ASP A 9 69.68 54.68 -4.35
CA ASP A 9 68.92 54.95 -5.56
C ASP A 9 67.43 54.97 -5.21
N ASP A 10 66.75 56.12 -5.36
CA ASP A 10 65.35 56.31 -4.94
C ASP A 10 64.40 55.26 -5.53
N ARG A 11 64.78 54.69 -6.68
CA ARG A 11 64.04 53.61 -7.35
C ARG A 11 64.11 52.28 -6.61
N ALA A 12 65.23 51.97 -5.97
CA ALA A 12 65.38 50.75 -5.17
C ALA A 12 64.61 50.84 -3.85
N ILE A 13 64.56 52.03 -3.24
CA ILE A 13 63.74 52.30 -2.05
C ILE A 13 62.25 52.18 -2.39
N LEU A 14 61.82 52.77 -3.52
CA LEU A 14 60.44 52.66 -3.99
C LEU A 14 60.06 51.19 -4.27
N LEU A 15 60.91 50.44 -4.96
CA LEU A 15 60.68 49.02 -5.22
C LEU A 15 60.61 48.20 -3.93
N GLY A 16 61.51 48.44 -2.98
CA GLY A 16 61.47 47.79 -1.67
C GLY A 16 60.19 48.10 -0.88
N LEU A 17 59.75 49.35 -0.89
CA LEU A 17 58.51 49.78 -0.22
C LEU A 17 57.27 49.16 -0.88
N THR A 18 57.22 49.12 -2.21
CA THR A 18 56.10 48.49 -2.93
C THR A 18 56.05 46.98 -2.70
N ALA A 19 57.19 46.29 -2.69
CA ALA A 19 57.26 44.87 -2.39
C ALA A 19 56.81 44.58 -0.94
N ALA A 20 57.23 45.41 0.02
CA ALA A 20 56.79 45.29 1.41
C ALA A 20 55.28 45.53 1.57
N ALA A 21 54.72 46.52 0.87
CA ALA A 21 53.28 46.81 0.90
C ALA A 21 52.44 45.66 0.31
N ILE A 22 52.87 45.09 -0.82
CA ILE A 22 52.22 43.93 -1.43
C ILE A 22 52.30 42.72 -0.49
N GLY A 23 53.46 42.49 0.13
CA GLY A 23 53.64 41.41 1.10
C GLY A 23 52.73 41.56 2.33
N ALA A 24 52.56 42.79 2.83
CA ALA A 24 51.67 43.06 3.96
C ALA A 24 50.19 42.79 3.61
N LEU A 25 49.74 43.22 2.42
CA LEU A 25 48.37 42.96 1.96
C LEU A 25 48.11 41.47 1.76
N ALA A 26 49.05 40.74 1.16
CA ALA A 26 48.93 39.29 0.98
C ALA A 26 48.88 38.56 2.33
N MET A 27 49.65 39.02 3.32
CA MET A 27 49.65 38.40 4.65
C MET A 27 48.35 38.67 5.40
N ILE A 28 47.78 39.87 5.27
CA ILE A 28 46.46 40.20 5.83
C ILE A 28 45.38 39.31 5.20
N ASP A 29 45.40 39.14 3.88
CA ASP A 29 44.42 38.31 3.16
C ASP A 29 44.49 36.84 3.62
N MET A 30 45.70 36.29 3.71
CA MET A 30 45.92 34.92 4.16
C MET A 30 45.47 34.68 5.61
N VAL A 31 45.66 35.68 6.49
CA VAL A 31 45.19 35.61 7.89
C VAL A 31 43.67 35.73 7.96
N LEU A 32 43.06 36.59 7.14
CA LEU A 32 41.60 36.73 7.08
C LEU A 32 40.93 35.47 6.53
N GLU A 33 41.50 34.83 5.52
CA GLU A 33 41.01 33.54 5.02
C GLU A 33 41.11 32.46 6.11
N ARG A 34 42.24 32.40 6.81
CA ARG A 34 42.43 31.46 7.94
C ARG A 34 41.37 31.67 9.03
N VAL A 35 41.12 32.92 9.41
CA VAL A 35 40.13 33.25 10.45
C VAL A 35 38.71 32.99 9.96
N ARG A 36 38.40 33.28 8.68
CA ARG A 36 37.10 32.96 8.07
C ARG A 36 36.85 31.45 8.13
N ASP A 37 37.81 30.66 7.69
CA ASP A 37 37.67 29.21 7.62
C ASP A 37 37.58 28.56 9.01
N ASP A 38 38.31 29.10 10.00
CA ASP A 38 38.22 28.66 11.41
C ASP A 38 36.94 29.15 12.10
N ALA A 39 36.34 30.26 11.65
CA ALA A 39 35.10 30.82 12.19
C ALA A 39 33.83 30.34 11.47
N GLU A 40 33.97 29.67 10.33
CA GLU A 40 32.84 29.09 9.61
C GLU A 40 32.32 27.87 10.37
N VAL A 41 31.35 28.12 11.25
CA VAL A 41 30.59 27.08 11.94
C VAL A 41 29.77 26.35 10.89
N LYS A 42 30.34 25.28 10.32
CA LYS A 42 29.59 24.34 9.48
C LYS A 42 28.46 23.80 10.34
N GLN A 43 27.24 24.26 10.11
CA GLN A 43 26.04 23.68 10.72
C GLN A 43 26.11 22.19 10.40
N GLN A 44 26.33 21.36 11.42
CA GLN A 44 26.27 19.91 11.26
C GLN A 44 24.87 19.63 10.72
N GLN A 45 24.80 19.21 9.46
CA GLN A 45 23.57 18.64 8.93
C GLN A 45 23.16 17.57 9.93
N PRO A 46 21.95 17.63 10.52
CA PRO A 46 21.54 16.63 11.48
C PRO A 46 21.70 15.29 10.78
N THR A 47 22.50 14.41 11.39
CA THR A 47 22.60 13.02 10.95
C THR A 47 21.17 12.53 10.77
N THR A 48 20.88 11.91 9.63
CA THR A 48 19.57 11.32 9.34
C THR A 48 19.29 10.26 10.41
N GLN A 49 18.71 10.68 11.53
CA GLN A 49 18.18 9.76 12.51
C GLN A 49 17.03 9.08 11.81
N TYR A 50 17.16 7.77 11.64
CA TYR A 50 16.04 6.95 11.22
C TYR A 50 14.92 7.20 12.22
N ILE A 51 13.80 7.74 11.73
CA ILE A 51 12.60 7.92 12.52
C ILE A 51 12.20 6.51 12.97
N THR A 52 12.37 6.21 14.25
CA THR A 52 11.97 4.94 14.83
C THR A 52 10.51 5.02 15.22
N GLN A 53 9.85 3.87 15.38
CA GLN A 53 8.46 3.86 15.82
C GLN A 53 8.27 4.55 17.19
N GLU A 54 9.28 4.52 18.07
CA GLU A 54 9.26 5.27 19.33
C GLU A 54 9.20 6.79 19.13
N THR A 55 9.88 7.33 18.11
CA THR A 55 9.81 8.76 17.81
C THR A 55 8.45 9.11 17.20
N GLU A 56 7.90 8.23 16.36
CA GLU A 56 6.53 8.39 15.88
C GLU A 56 5.55 8.40 17.04
N ASP A 57 5.59 7.44 17.96
CA ASP A 57 4.74 7.27 19.15
C ASP A 57 4.87 8.41 20.18
N SER A 58 6.00 9.11 20.20
CA SER A 58 6.22 10.26 21.10
C SER A 58 5.33 11.48 20.80
N LEU A 59 4.79 11.59 19.57
CA LEU A 59 3.90 12.69 19.20
C LEU A 59 2.56 12.62 19.97
N ARG A 60 2.15 13.73 20.56
CA ARG A 60 0.85 13.79 21.27
C ARG A 60 -0.31 13.72 20.28
N SER A 61 -1.40 13.05 20.65
CA SER A 61 -2.59 12.91 19.79
C SER A 61 -3.16 14.26 19.33
N ASN A 62 -3.16 15.27 20.21
CA ASN A 62 -3.61 16.62 19.85
C ASN A 62 -2.71 17.29 18.80
N THR A 63 -1.42 16.99 18.81
CA THR A 63 -0.48 17.49 17.79
C THR A 63 -0.80 16.84 16.45
N LEU A 64 -1.00 15.52 16.43
CA LEU A 64 -1.39 14.79 15.21
C LEU A 64 -2.73 15.29 14.65
N ASP A 65 -3.71 15.56 15.51
CA ASP A 65 -5.00 16.13 15.09
C ASP A 65 -4.85 17.50 14.38
N THR A 66 -3.95 18.33 14.91
CA THR A 66 -3.61 19.63 14.29
C THR A 66 -2.90 19.44 12.95
N LEU A 67 -1.99 18.46 12.86
CA LEU A 67 -1.24 18.17 11.62
C LEU A 67 -2.10 17.52 10.55
N LEU A 68 -3.07 16.67 10.92
CA LEU A 68 -4.08 16.11 10.02
C LEU A 68 -4.99 17.19 9.44
N SER A 69 -5.25 18.24 10.21
CA SER A 69 -6.05 19.39 9.77
C SER A 69 -5.22 20.44 9.00
N HIS A 70 -3.92 20.19 8.80
CA HIS A 70 -3.03 21.15 8.16
C HIS A 70 -3.32 21.30 6.66
N TYR A 71 -3.26 22.52 6.14
CA TYR A 71 -3.57 22.83 4.74
C TYR A 71 -2.58 22.20 3.75
N ASN A 72 -1.33 22.01 4.18
CA ASN A 72 -0.30 21.35 3.37
C ASN A 72 -0.58 19.84 3.27
N TYR A 73 -0.86 19.38 2.05
CA TYR A 73 -1.09 17.98 1.74
C TYR A 73 0.02 17.05 2.25
N ALA A 74 1.29 17.43 2.08
CA ALA A 74 2.42 16.58 2.47
C ALA A 74 2.46 16.36 3.99
N ILE A 75 2.17 17.39 4.78
CA ILE A 75 2.10 17.29 6.25
C ILE A 75 0.94 16.40 6.66
N ARG A 76 -0.23 16.57 6.03
CA ARG A 76 -1.40 15.75 6.30
C ARG A 76 -1.18 14.28 5.92
N ASP A 77 -0.54 14.01 4.79
CA ASP A 77 -0.22 12.66 4.31
C ASP A 77 0.71 11.92 5.29
N ILE A 78 1.81 12.58 5.69
CA ILE A 78 2.75 12.02 6.68
C ILE A 78 2.06 11.80 8.03
N SER A 79 1.24 12.76 8.48
CA SER A 79 0.51 12.61 9.74
C SER A 79 -0.50 11.49 9.71
N SER A 80 -1.15 11.27 8.57
CA SER A 80 -2.05 10.14 8.35
C SER A 80 -1.31 8.82 8.46
N LYS A 81 -0.14 8.71 7.81
CA LYS A 81 0.72 7.52 7.89
C LYS A 81 1.16 7.21 9.32
N ILE A 82 1.59 8.22 10.08
CA ILE A 82 1.96 8.05 11.50
C ILE A 82 0.76 7.52 12.31
N VAL A 83 -0.44 8.07 12.08
CA VAL A 83 -1.65 7.63 12.78
C VAL A 83 -2.05 6.21 12.38
N THR A 84 -1.95 5.85 11.11
CA THR A 84 -2.24 4.49 10.65
C THR A 84 -1.24 3.48 11.21
N ASP A 85 0.05 3.82 11.22
CA ASP A 85 1.10 2.92 11.71
C ASP A 85 0.99 2.70 13.22
N ARG A 86 0.64 3.74 13.97
CA ARG A 86 0.23 3.62 15.39
C ARG A 86 -0.96 2.68 15.57
N ALA A 87 -2.04 2.91 14.82
CA ALA A 87 -3.26 2.13 14.94
C ALA A 87 -3.06 0.66 14.56
N VAL A 88 -2.18 0.36 13.61
CA VAL A 88 -1.80 -0.99 13.21
C VAL A 88 -1.04 -1.73 14.33
N ASN A 89 -0.23 -1.00 15.10
CA ASN A 89 0.61 -1.58 16.14
C ASN A 89 -0.06 -1.63 17.51
N ASP A 90 -1.12 -0.84 17.72
CA ASP A 90 -1.98 -0.93 18.88
C ASP A 90 -3.03 -2.05 18.74
N GLY A 91 -2.89 -3.09 19.56
CA GLY A 91 -3.83 -4.21 19.60
C GLY A 91 -5.23 -3.81 20.08
N GLU A 92 -5.34 -2.82 20.96
CA GLU A 92 -6.65 -2.36 21.47
C GLU A 92 -7.47 -1.67 20.38
N THR A 93 -6.82 -0.85 19.55
CA THR A 93 -7.45 -0.21 18.38
C THR A 93 -7.97 -1.25 17.40
N ILE A 94 -7.18 -2.28 17.06
CA ILE A 94 -7.65 -3.37 16.17
C ILE A 94 -8.85 -4.10 16.79
N ASP A 95 -8.78 -4.43 18.08
CA ASP A 95 -9.87 -5.10 18.78
C ASP A 95 -11.15 -4.27 18.83
N TYR A 96 -11.03 -2.95 19.02
CA TYR A 96 -12.15 -2.01 18.97
C TYR A 96 -12.76 -1.95 17.56
N LEU A 97 -11.93 -1.86 16.51
CA LEU A 97 -12.40 -1.84 15.13
C LEU A 97 -13.10 -3.15 14.75
N LEU A 98 -12.53 -4.30 15.14
CA LEU A 98 -13.15 -5.62 14.92
C LEU A 98 -14.46 -5.77 15.70
N TRP A 99 -14.55 -5.20 16.90
CA TRP A 99 -15.80 -5.16 17.65
C TRP A 99 -16.83 -4.23 16.98
N GLY A 100 -16.42 -3.07 16.50
CA GLY A 100 -17.27 -2.09 15.83
C GLY A 100 -17.92 -2.65 14.57
N ILE A 101 -17.21 -3.51 13.81
CA ILE A 101 -17.81 -4.15 12.64
C ILE A 101 -18.88 -5.20 12.97
N THR A 102 -18.97 -5.66 14.22
CA THR A 102 -20.02 -6.58 14.69
C THR A 102 -21.26 -5.86 15.20
N ARG A 103 -21.30 -4.53 15.11
CA ARG A 103 -22.45 -3.73 15.51
C ARG A 103 -23.52 -3.73 14.41
N PRO A 104 -24.81 -3.70 14.78
CA PRO A 104 -25.91 -3.65 13.81
C PRO A 104 -26.00 -2.30 13.11
N ASP A 105 -25.49 -1.23 13.73
CA ASP A 105 -25.51 0.10 13.13
C ASP A 105 -24.66 0.15 11.85
N TYR A 106 -25.29 0.60 10.76
CA TYR A 106 -24.67 0.62 9.44
C TYR A 106 -23.50 1.60 9.37
N ASP A 107 -23.69 2.81 9.87
CA ASP A 107 -22.71 3.89 9.77
C ASP A 107 -21.49 3.60 10.63
N GLU A 108 -21.68 3.14 11.86
CA GLU A 108 -20.59 2.70 12.75
C GLU A 108 -19.79 1.56 12.09
N ARG A 109 -20.47 0.53 11.57
CA ARG A 109 -19.82 -0.63 10.93
C ARG A 109 -19.04 -0.21 9.69
N LEU A 110 -19.63 0.60 8.82
CA LEU A 110 -18.96 1.09 7.60
C LEU A 110 -17.77 1.97 7.93
N LYS A 111 -17.86 2.82 8.97
CA LYS A 111 -16.74 3.60 9.46
C LYS A 111 -15.60 2.69 9.92
N CYS A 112 -15.88 1.70 10.77
CA CYS A 112 -14.87 0.75 11.24
C CYS A 112 -14.26 -0.06 10.08
N LEU A 113 -15.06 -0.52 9.11
CA LEU A 113 -14.57 -1.24 7.93
C LEU A 113 -13.67 -0.36 7.05
N ARG A 114 -14.04 0.90 6.82
CA ARG A 114 -13.21 1.85 6.06
C ARG A 114 -11.91 2.16 6.79
N THR A 115 -11.97 2.34 8.11
CA THR A 115 -10.75 2.53 8.92
C THR A 115 -9.86 1.30 8.84
N LEU A 116 -10.41 0.08 8.97
CA LEU A 116 -9.66 -1.17 8.80
C LEU A 116 -9.01 -1.26 7.41
N ALA A 117 -9.75 -0.93 6.35
CA ALA A 117 -9.23 -0.94 4.98
C ALA A 117 -8.16 0.12 4.75
N TYR A 118 -8.28 1.27 5.41
CA TYR A 118 -7.31 2.36 5.33
C TYR A 118 -6.00 2.02 6.04
N ILE A 119 -6.06 1.35 7.20
CA ILE A 119 -4.86 0.93 7.95
C ILE A 119 -4.21 -0.34 7.38
N THR A 120 -4.94 -1.12 6.57
CA THR A 120 -4.43 -2.35 5.97
C THR A 120 -3.95 -2.06 4.55
N ASP A 121 -2.70 -1.66 4.40
CA ASP A 121 -2.08 -1.54 3.07
C ASP A 121 -1.76 -2.94 2.51
N PRO A 122 -2.16 -3.28 1.27
CA PRO A 122 -1.78 -4.53 0.60
C PRO A 122 -0.28 -4.88 0.67
N HIS A 123 0.60 -3.90 0.80
CA HIS A 123 2.05 -4.09 0.87
C HIS A 123 2.62 -4.26 2.29
N THR A 124 1.78 -4.12 3.32
CA THR A 124 2.24 -4.16 4.71
C THR A 124 2.08 -5.54 5.39
N GLU A 125 2.92 -5.79 6.39
CA GLU A 125 2.86 -6.97 7.29
C GLU A 125 1.64 -6.97 8.24
N THR A 126 0.54 -6.33 7.85
CA THR A 126 -0.69 -6.17 8.64
C THR A 126 -1.64 -7.36 8.50
N VAL A 127 -1.68 -7.99 7.31
CA VAL A 127 -2.51 -9.17 7.03
C VAL A 127 -2.34 -10.32 8.05
N PRO A 128 -1.13 -10.65 8.53
CA PRO A 128 -0.92 -11.62 9.62
C PRO A 128 -1.66 -11.27 10.92
N LYS A 129 -1.79 -9.98 11.28
CA LYS A 129 -2.45 -9.55 12.52
C LYS A 129 -3.95 -9.89 12.52
N PHE A 130 -4.55 -9.96 11.33
CA PHE A 130 -5.94 -10.35 11.15
C PHE A 130 -6.15 -11.87 11.00
N ASN A 131 -5.10 -12.69 11.00
CA ASN A 131 -5.24 -14.14 10.96
C ASN A 131 -5.61 -14.74 12.33
N THR A 132 -6.66 -14.22 12.96
CA THR A 132 -7.17 -14.68 14.24
C THR A 132 -8.62 -15.15 14.08
N PRO A 133 -9.06 -16.22 14.79
CA PRO A 133 -10.44 -16.70 14.70
C PRO A 133 -11.48 -15.60 14.98
N ARG A 134 -11.14 -14.65 15.87
CA ARG A 134 -11.96 -13.49 16.20
C ARG A 134 -12.18 -12.56 15.01
N ALA A 135 -11.13 -12.28 14.23
CA ALA A 135 -11.24 -11.44 13.04
C ALA A 135 -12.13 -12.09 11.96
N TYR A 136 -11.93 -13.39 11.65
CA TYR A 136 -12.81 -14.10 10.72
C TYR A 136 -14.27 -14.08 11.19
N ALA A 137 -14.52 -14.35 12.48
CA ALA A 137 -15.86 -14.28 13.04
C ALA A 137 -16.48 -12.89 12.93
N ALA A 138 -15.70 -11.83 13.15
CA ALA A 138 -16.15 -10.45 13.03
C ALA A 138 -16.52 -10.07 11.58
N PHE A 139 -15.70 -10.47 10.60
CA PHE A 139 -16.01 -10.25 9.19
C PHE A 139 -17.27 -11.01 8.75
N VAL A 140 -17.42 -12.29 9.15
CA VAL A 140 -18.62 -13.08 8.85
C VAL A 140 -19.86 -12.48 9.53
N ARG A 141 -19.74 -11.98 10.76
CA ARG A 141 -20.82 -11.29 11.47
C ARG A 141 -21.23 -9.99 10.78
N SER A 142 -20.26 -9.21 10.30
CA SER A 142 -20.51 -8.01 9.49
C SER A 142 -21.29 -8.35 8.21
N LEU A 143 -20.89 -9.43 7.53
CA LEU A 143 -21.60 -9.95 6.36
C LEU A 143 -23.03 -10.41 6.66
N GLU A 144 -23.26 -11.02 7.84
CA GLU A 144 -24.60 -11.40 8.29
C GLU A 144 -25.53 -10.17 8.43
N PHE A 145 -25.03 -9.04 8.94
CA PHE A 145 -25.82 -7.81 8.99
C PHE A 145 -26.10 -7.23 7.60
N CYS A 146 -25.16 -7.36 6.65
CA CYS A 146 -25.38 -6.90 5.27
C CYS A 146 -26.57 -7.62 4.59
N LEU A 147 -26.86 -8.87 4.97
CA LEU A 147 -28.06 -9.57 4.51
C LEU A 147 -29.35 -8.95 5.05
N THR A 148 -29.31 -8.48 6.30
CA THR A 148 -30.45 -7.84 6.96
C THR A 148 -30.71 -6.48 6.35
N ASP A 149 -29.66 -5.71 6.09
CA ASP A 149 -29.75 -4.36 5.51
C ASP A 149 -30.26 -4.37 4.06
N ARG A 150 -29.97 -5.44 3.30
CA ARG A 150 -30.45 -5.61 1.91
C ARG A 150 -31.82 -6.28 1.82
N ALA A 151 -32.40 -6.76 2.91
CA ALA A 151 -33.65 -7.50 2.84
C ALA A 151 -34.79 -6.61 2.27
N PRO A 152 -35.62 -7.11 1.33
CA PRO A 152 -35.65 -8.48 0.79
C PRO A 152 -34.56 -8.74 -0.26
N LEU A 153 -33.97 -9.95 -0.22
CA LEU A 153 -32.94 -10.36 -1.16
C LEU A 153 -33.55 -10.76 -2.51
N GLU A 154 -33.10 -10.11 -3.57
CA GLU A 154 -33.44 -10.47 -4.95
C GLU A 154 -32.87 -11.84 -5.31
N LYS A 155 -33.59 -12.58 -6.16
CA LYS A 155 -33.23 -13.93 -6.58
C LYS A 155 -32.02 -13.89 -7.50
N LEU A 156 -31.08 -14.80 -7.29
CA LEU A 156 -29.84 -14.91 -8.07
C LEU A 156 -30.01 -15.89 -9.25
N ASP A 157 -31.02 -15.68 -10.08
CA ASP A 157 -31.33 -16.50 -11.25
C ASP A 157 -30.74 -15.95 -12.57
N ASP A 158 -30.58 -14.63 -12.68
CA ASP A 158 -30.02 -13.99 -13.87
C ASP A 158 -28.48 -13.94 -13.87
N LYS A 159 -27.89 -14.35 -14.99
CA LYS A 159 -26.45 -14.29 -15.27
C LYS A 159 -25.89 -12.87 -15.22
N TYR A 160 -26.66 -11.86 -15.61
CA TYR A 160 -26.21 -10.46 -15.63
C TYR A 160 -26.46 -9.72 -14.32
N PHE A 161 -27.31 -10.28 -13.46
CA PHE A 161 -27.63 -9.71 -12.16
C PHE A 161 -26.51 -9.91 -11.13
N ASP A 162 -26.49 -9.13 -10.05
CA ASP A 162 -25.49 -9.21 -8.98
C ASP A 162 -24.04 -8.91 -9.41
N GLU A 163 -23.85 -7.74 -10.03
CA GLU A 163 -22.52 -7.21 -10.32
C GLU A 163 -21.79 -6.84 -9.02
N TYR A 164 -20.66 -7.50 -8.77
CA TYR A 164 -19.84 -7.24 -7.58
C TYR A 164 -19.45 -5.76 -7.43
N GLY A 165 -19.22 -5.06 -8.55
CA GLY A 165 -18.91 -3.63 -8.58
C GLY A 165 -20.03 -2.73 -8.05
N LEU A 166 -21.29 -3.19 -8.06
CA LEU A 166 -22.45 -2.44 -7.58
C LEU A 166 -22.87 -2.81 -6.14
N ARG A 167 -22.30 -3.88 -5.58
CA ARG A 167 -22.55 -4.27 -4.18
C ARG A 167 -22.18 -3.17 -3.19
N ASP A 168 -22.80 -3.19 -2.03
CA ASP A 168 -22.51 -2.20 -0.99
C ASP A 168 -21.07 -2.33 -0.45
N MET A 169 -20.47 -1.20 -0.07
CA MET A 169 -19.12 -1.15 0.50
C MET A 169 -19.03 -1.87 1.84
N ALA A 170 -20.11 -1.87 2.63
CA ALA A 170 -20.14 -2.62 3.89
C ALA A 170 -20.03 -4.14 3.66
N GLU A 171 -20.38 -4.64 2.47
CA GLU A 171 -20.24 -6.05 2.10
C GLU A 171 -18.91 -6.32 1.35
N LYS A 172 -18.51 -5.42 0.45
CA LYS A 172 -17.26 -5.55 -0.31
C LYS A 172 -16.02 -5.59 0.58
N LEU A 173 -15.98 -4.78 1.64
CA LEU A 173 -14.80 -4.68 2.51
C LEU A 173 -14.54 -5.98 3.30
N PRO A 174 -15.53 -6.59 4.00
CA PRO A 174 -15.34 -7.91 4.60
C PRO A 174 -14.97 -9.00 3.57
N LEU A 175 -15.58 -9.00 2.38
CA LEU A 175 -15.24 -9.95 1.31
C LEU A 175 -13.80 -9.78 0.82
N MET A 176 -13.33 -8.53 0.72
CA MET A 176 -11.93 -8.24 0.39
C MET A 176 -10.99 -8.83 1.45
N PHE A 177 -11.24 -8.57 2.74
CA PHE A 177 -10.42 -9.12 3.83
C PHE A 177 -10.42 -10.65 3.85
N LEU A 178 -11.59 -11.26 3.70
CA LEU A 178 -11.72 -12.72 3.67
C LEU A 178 -10.98 -13.32 2.48
N SER A 179 -11.12 -12.79 1.27
CA SER A 179 -10.39 -13.28 0.09
C SER A 179 -8.88 -13.19 0.30
N GLN A 180 -8.36 -12.05 0.78
CA GLN A 180 -6.93 -11.86 1.06
C GLN A 180 -6.41 -12.84 2.12
N LEU A 181 -7.15 -13.01 3.21
CA LEU A 181 -6.80 -13.94 4.29
C LEU A 181 -6.83 -15.39 3.82
N MET A 182 -7.85 -15.77 3.04
CA MET A 182 -7.99 -17.13 2.50
C MET A 182 -6.91 -17.45 1.47
N GLN A 183 -6.51 -16.48 0.64
CA GLN A 183 -5.41 -16.66 -0.32
C GLN A 183 -4.07 -16.91 0.40
N LYS A 184 -3.82 -16.24 1.53
CA LYS A 184 -2.55 -16.32 2.26
C LYS A 184 -2.48 -17.46 3.28
N TYR A 185 -3.56 -17.74 4.00
CA TYR A 185 -3.58 -18.69 5.13
C TYR A 185 -4.50 -19.90 4.94
N GLY A 186 -5.27 -19.93 3.84
CA GLY A 186 -6.24 -20.97 3.53
C GLY A 186 -7.64 -20.68 4.07
N SER A 187 -8.61 -21.47 3.61
CA SER A 187 -10.04 -21.25 3.85
C SER A 187 -10.58 -21.84 5.16
N GLN A 188 -9.78 -22.62 5.88
CA GLN A 188 -10.25 -23.38 7.04
C GLN A 188 -10.83 -22.50 8.16
N GLN A 189 -10.18 -21.37 8.46
CA GLN A 189 -10.66 -20.47 9.53
C GLN A 189 -11.94 -19.72 9.13
N ALA A 190 -12.05 -19.32 7.86
CA ALA A 190 -13.26 -18.69 7.34
C ALA A 190 -14.47 -19.64 7.38
N VAL A 191 -14.26 -20.92 7.03
CA VAL A 191 -15.30 -21.96 7.14
C VAL A 191 -15.69 -22.17 8.61
N LYS A 192 -14.73 -22.32 9.52
CA LYS A 192 -15.00 -22.45 10.97
C LYS A 192 -15.75 -21.25 11.57
N ALA A 193 -15.52 -20.04 11.05
CA ALA A 193 -16.25 -18.85 11.45
C ALA A 193 -17.73 -18.85 11.00
N GLY A 194 -18.07 -19.72 10.06
CA GLY A 194 -19.42 -19.97 9.56
C GLY A 194 -19.79 -19.16 8.33
N ILE A 195 -18.82 -18.83 7.45
CA ILE A 195 -19.07 -18.03 6.24
C ILE A 195 -20.11 -18.68 5.33
N VAL A 196 -20.16 -20.02 5.29
CA VAL A 196 -21.09 -20.77 4.46
C VAL A 196 -22.50 -20.67 5.04
N GLU A 197 -22.69 -21.02 6.30
CA GLU A 197 -24.01 -21.16 6.92
C GLU A 197 -24.63 -19.80 7.27
N LYS A 198 -23.80 -18.81 7.67
CA LYS A 198 -24.29 -17.51 8.13
C LYS A 198 -24.48 -16.50 7.01
N TRP A 199 -23.73 -16.62 5.91
CA TRP A 199 -23.79 -15.66 4.81
C TRP A 199 -24.12 -16.31 3.48
N LEU A 200 -23.31 -17.26 3.00
CA LEU A 200 -23.45 -17.79 1.64
C LEU A 200 -24.79 -18.52 1.43
N ALA A 201 -25.17 -19.43 2.34
CA ALA A 201 -26.37 -20.24 2.26
C ALA A 201 -27.68 -19.44 2.43
N ARG A 202 -27.58 -18.23 3.00
CA ARG A 202 -28.70 -17.32 3.24
C ARG A 202 -28.96 -16.37 2.06
N GLN A 203 -28.09 -16.35 1.06
CA GLN A 203 -28.38 -15.67 -0.20
C GLN A 203 -29.59 -16.32 -0.88
N ASN A 204 -30.31 -15.55 -1.70
CA ASN A 204 -31.50 -16.04 -2.40
C ASN A 204 -31.10 -16.81 -3.68
N TRP A 205 -30.65 -18.04 -3.49
CA TRP A 205 -30.30 -18.97 -4.59
C TRP A 205 -31.52 -19.57 -5.28
N GLY A 206 -32.72 -19.45 -4.72
CA GLY A 206 -33.94 -20.05 -5.24
C GLY A 206 -34.78 -20.76 -4.17
N ASP A 207 -35.99 -21.13 -4.54
CA ASP A 207 -37.02 -21.63 -3.62
C ASP A 207 -36.96 -23.16 -3.49
N THR A 208 -36.50 -23.83 -4.55
CA THR A 208 -36.38 -25.30 -4.61
C THR A 208 -34.91 -25.74 -4.51
N PRO A 209 -34.62 -26.93 -3.97
CA PRO A 209 -33.24 -27.42 -3.83
C PRO A 209 -32.52 -27.51 -5.19
N ASP A 210 -33.21 -28.01 -6.22
CA ASP A 210 -32.65 -28.15 -7.57
C ASP A 210 -32.32 -26.79 -8.19
N GLU A 211 -33.19 -25.79 -7.97
CA GLU A 211 -32.97 -24.42 -8.44
C GLU A 211 -31.81 -23.74 -7.70
N ARG A 212 -31.69 -23.96 -6.39
CA ARG A 212 -30.56 -23.46 -5.60
C ARG A 212 -29.24 -23.98 -6.11
N GLU A 213 -29.16 -25.29 -6.38
CA GLU A 213 -27.96 -25.90 -6.96
C GLU A 213 -27.67 -25.32 -8.35
N HIS A 214 -28.67 -25.27 -9.23
CA HIS A 214 -28.52 -24.75 -10.59
C HIS A 214 -28.00 -23.30 -10.59
N ASN A 215 -28.66 -22.41 -9.84
CA ASN A 215 -28.30 -20.99 -9.76
C ASN A 215 -26.93 -20.79 -9.12
N PHE A 216 -26.60 -21.57 -8.07
CA PHE A 216 -25.28 -21.55 -7.47
C PHE A 216 -24.20 -21.94 -8.49
N PHE A 217 -24.39 -23.01 -9.26
CA PHE A 217 -23.46 -23.41 -10.31
C PHE A 217 -23.37 -22.39 -11.45
N GLN A 218 -24.50 -21.79 -11.86
CA GLN A 218 -24.50 -20.70 -12.84
C GLN A 218 -23.71 -19.47 -12.35
N TYR A 219 -23.81 -19.16 -11.05
CA TYR A 219 -23.10 -18.04 -10.44
C TYR A 219 -21.58 -18.22 -10.46
N LEU A 220 -21.08 -19.47 -10.40
CA LEU A 220 -19.64 -19.77 -10.44
C LEU A 220 -18.97 -19.38 -11.77
N TYR A 221 -19.72 -19.15 -12.85
CA TYR A 221 -19.14 -18.65 -14.11
C TYR A 221 -18.76 -17.17 -14.06
N LYS A 222 -19.10 -16.45 -12.99
CA LYS A 222 -18.74 -15.03 -12.85
C LYS A 222 -17.28 -14.89 -12.38
N GLN A 223 -16.60 -13.88 -12.90
CA GLN A 223 -15.26 -13.51 -12.44
C GLN A 223 -15.37 -12.44 -11.34
N ASN A 224 -15.62 -12.86 -10.11
CA ASN A 224 -15.69 -11.95 -8.97
C ASN A 224 -15.09 -12.54 -7.69
N ARG A 225 -14.94 -11.68 -6.67
CA ARG A 225 -14.31 -12.05 -5.39
C ARG A 225 -15.10 -13.08 -4.60
N ILE A 226 -16.42 -13.16 -4.83
CA ILE A 226 -17.28 -14.14 -4.17
C ILE A 226 -16.96 -15.52 -4.74
N VAL A 227 -16.81 -15.64 -6.06
CA VAL A 227 -16.41 -16.87 -6.73
C VAL A 227 -15.00 -17.31 -6.29
N GLU A 228 -14.05 -16.38 -6.13
CA GLU A 228 -12.72 -16.67 -5.55
C GLU A 228 -12.83 -17.28 -4.14
N ILE A 229 -13.68 -16.71 -3.28
CA ILE A 229 -13.94 -17.22 -1.93
C ILE A 229 -14.56 -18.61 -2.01
N ILE A 230 -15.56 -18.83 -2.88
CA ILE A 230 -16.21 -20.13 -3.06
C ILE A 230 -15.20 -21.18 -3.51
N HIS A 231 -14.35 -20.89 -4.50
CA HIS A 231 -13.28 -21.78 -4.91
C HIS A 231 -12.29 -22.06 -3.78
N GLY A 232 -11.96 -21.05 -2.97
CA GLY A 232 -11.16 -21.23 -1.76
C GLY A 232 -11.80 -22.20 -0.77
N ILE A 233 -13.12 -22.12 -0.56
CA ILE A 233 -13.89 -23.01 0.30
C ILE A 233 -13.91 -24.44 -0.27
N GLN A 234 -14.13 -24.59 -1.59
CA GLN A 234 -14.17 -25.87 -2.28
C GLN A 234 -12.84 -26.64 -2.22
N ARG A 235 -11.69 -25.95 -2.15
CA ARG A 235 -10.38 -26.58 -1.97
C ARG A 235 -10.22 -27.23 -0.59
N CYS A 236 -11.00 -26.82 0.41
CA CYS A 236 -10.94 -27.37 1.76
C CYS A 236 -11.97 -28.51 1.95
N PRO A 237 -11.59 -29.65 2.55
CA PRO A 237 -12.55 -30.73 2.81
C PRO A 237 -13.72 -30.29 3.70
N ILE A 238 -13.42 -29.54 4.78
CA ILE A 238 -14.43 -29.01 5.71
C ILE A 238 -15.36 -28.02 4.99
N GLY A 239 -14.81 -27.24 4.04
CA GLY A 239 -15.60 -26.30 3.24
C GLY A 239 -16.57 -27.00 2.30
N ARG A 240 -16.17 -28.11 1.69
CA ARG A 240 -17.04 -28.91 0.83
C ARG A 240 -18.18 -29.58 1.60
N GLU A 241 -17.88 -30.08 2.79
CA GLU A 241 -18.89 -30.63 3.70
C GLU A 241 -19.91 -29.55 4.08
N ALA A 242 -19.46 -28.37 4.49
CA ALA A 242 -20.34 -27.23 4.80
C ALA A 242 -21.22 -26.79 3.61
N LEU A 243 -20.68 -26.77 2.38
CA LEU A 243 -21.45 -26.46 1.16
C LEU A 243 -22.52 -27.53 0.88
N ALA A 244 -22.22 -28.80 1.15
CA ALA A 244 -23.16 -29.89 0.97
C ALA A 244 -24.26 -29.90 2.06
N GLU A 245 -23.91 -29.59 3.31
CA GLU A 245 -24.87 -29.42 4.39
C GLU A 245 -25.80 -28.22 4.16
N ALA A 246 -25.28 -27.16 3.56
CA ALA A 246 -26.05 -25.98 3.18
C ALA A 246 -26.95 -26.17 1.95
N GLY A 247 -26.90 -27.33 1.29
CA GLY A 247 -27.68 -27.60 0.06
C GLY A 247 -27.27 -26.74 -1.13
N LEU A 248 -26.00 -26.31 -1.20
CA LEU A 248 -25.44 -25.57 -2.33
C LEU A 248 -24.66 -26.48 -3.29
N MET A 249 -24.26 -27.66 -2.82
CA MET A 249 -23.57 -28.65 -3.64
C MET A 249 -24.06 -30.07 -3.34
N PRO A 250 -24.21 -30.93 -4.36
CA PRO A 250 -24.55 -32.32 -4.14
C PRO A 250 -23.37 -33.07 -3.49
N LYS A 251 -23.69 -33.95 -2.53
CA LYS A 251 -22.71 -34.74 -1.76
C LYS A 251 -21.75 -35.55 -2.65
N ASN A 252 -22.21 -35.98 -3.82
CA ASN A 252 -21.42 -36.77 -4.77
C ASN A 252 -20.35 -35.93 -5.49
N VAL A 253 -20.61 -34.65 -5.75
CA VAL A 253 -19.68 -33.73 -6.44
C VAL A 253 -18.63 -33.16 -5.48
N SER A 254 -18.96 -33.11 -4.18
CA SER A 254 -18.00 -32.83 -3.10
C SER A 254 -16.77 -33.75 -3.16
N GLU A 255 -16.93 -35.03 -3.50
CA GLU A 255 -15.83 -36.00 -3.53
C GLU A 255 -14.98 -35.92 -4.82
N THR A 256 -15.56 -35.46 -5.94
CA THR A 256 -14.94 -35.53 -7.29
C THR A 256 -14.43 -34.19 -7.83
N PHE A 257 -14.53 -33.09 -7.07
CA PHE A 257 -14.29 -31.72 -7.56
C PHE A 257 -12.91 -31.45 -8.19
N GLY A 258 -11.89 -32.26 -7.88
CA GLY A 258 -10.58 -32.17 -8.53
C GLY A 258 -10.63 -32.42 -10.05
N VAL A 259 -11.62 -33.18 -10.52
CA VAL A 259 -11.80 -33.52 -11.95
C VAL A 259 -12.67 -32.49 -12.67
N PHE A 260 -13.69 -31.94 -12.00
CA PHE A 260 -14.62 -30.97 -12.60
C PHE A 260 -13.93 -29.62 -12.88
N ALA A 261 -13.05 -29.17 -11.99
CA ALA A 261 -12.21 -27.99 -12.23
C ALA A 261 -11.23 -28.19 -13.40
N SER A 262 -10.81 -29.43 -13.68
CA SER A 262 -9.87 -29.74 -14.77
C SER A 262 -10.56 -29.78 -16.15
N ILE A 263 -11.79 -30.31 -16.21
CA ILE A 263 -12.57 -30.42 -17.46
C ILE A 263 -13.05 -29.04 -17.95
N HIS A 264 -13.36 -28.12 -17.04
CA HIS A 264 -13.82 -26.79 -17.41
C HIS A 264 -12.70 -25.85 -17.88
N ILE A 265 -11.46 -26.03 -17.43
CA ILE A 265 -10.30 -25.24 -17.90
C ILE A 265 -9.94 -25.59 -19.35
N GLU A 266 -10.09 -26.86 -19.77
CA GLU A 266 -9.77 -27.28 -21.14
C GLU A 266 -10.77 -26.78 -22.19
N SER A 267 -12.03 -26.50 -21.80
CA SER A 267 -13.04 -25.98 -22.72
C SER A 267 -12.88 -24.48 -23.04
N GLU A 268 -12.11 -23.73 -22.24
CA GLU A 268 -11.92 -22.28 -22.40
C GLU A 268 -10.80 -21.88 -23.39
N ILE A 269 -9.99 -22.83 -23.88
CA ILE A 269 -8.94 -22.51 -24.88
C ILE A 269 -9.55 -22.31 -26.28
N ILE A 270 -10.82 -22.72 -26.50
CA ILE A 270 -11.42 -22.79 -27.84
C ILE A 270 -12.30 -21.57 -28.20
N ASP A 271 -12.83 -20.82 -27.21
CA ASP A 271 -13.89 -19.81 -27.48
C ASP A 271 -13.56 -18.35 -27.11
N ASN A 272 -12.33 -18.01 -26.69
CA ASN A 272 -12.00 -16.67 -26.20
C ASN A 272 -11.36 -15.71 -27.24
N ASP A 273 -11.88 -15.68 -28.47
CA ASP A 273 -11.37 -14.78 -29.52
C ASP A 273 -12.15 -13.45 -29.66
N GLN A 274 -13.10 -13.16 -28.77
CA GLN A 274 -13.85 -11.88 -28.76
C GLN A 274 -14.12 -11.35 -27.35
N ALA A 275 -13.10 -10.76 -26.72
CA ALA A 275 -13.28 -9.82 -25.62
C ALA A 275 -12.26 -8.68 -25.73
N GLU A 276 -12.75 -7.45 -25.74
CA GLU A 276 -11.91 -6.24 -25.73
C GLU A 276 -10.98 -6.24 -24.50
N PRO A 277 -9.70 -5.86 -24.67
CA PRO A 277 -8.74 -5.83 -23.57
C PRO A 277 -9.00 -4.61 -22.67
N THR A 278 -9.50 -4.85 -21.47
CA THR A 278 -9.23 -3.97 -20.33
C THR A 278 -7.70 -3.89 -20.14
N PRO A 279 -7.13 -2.72 -19.81
CA PRO A 279 -5.69 -2.53 -19.81
C PRO A 279 -5.06 -3.39 -18.72
N ARG A 280 -4.40 -4.47 -19.14
CA ARG A 280 -3.55 -5.29 -18.29
C ARG A 280 -2.42 -4.41 -17.78
N HIS A 281 -2.23 -4.41 -16.46
CA HIS A 281 -0.97 -4.04 -15.85
C HIS A 281 0.11 -4.96 -16.45
N MET A 282 0.81 -4.49 -17.49
CA MET A 282 1.94 -5.18 -18.10
C MET A 282 2.91 -5.55 -16.99
N GLU A 283 3.10 -6.85 -16.78
CA GLU A 283 4.23 -7.36 -16.01
C GLU A 283 5.51 -6.91 -16.73
N GLN A 284 6.09 -5.80 -16.28
CA GLN A 284 7.33 -5.27 -16.83
C GLN A 284 8.46 -6.20 -16.42
N SER A 285 9.22 -6.66 -17.42
CA SER A 285 10.42 -7.47 -17.23
C SER A 285 11.38 -6.79 -16.23
N PRO A 286 12.07 -7.53 -15.35
CA PRO A 286 13.06 -6.97 -14.44
C PRO A 286 14.18 -6.20 -15.17
N GLU A 287 14.42 -6.50 -16.45
CA GLU A 287 15.33 -5.72 -17.32
C GLU A 287 14.75 -4.35 -17.70
N GLU A 288 13.44 -4.26 -17.93
CA GLU A 288 12.76 -3.01 -18.28
C GLU A 288 12.64 -2.08 -17.05
N GLN A 289 12.46 -2.65 -15.86
CA GLN A 289 12.55 -1.89 -14.59
C GLN A 289 13.96 -1.36 -14.35
N ARG A 290 15.01 -2.14 -14.63
CA ARG A 290 16.41 -1.69 -14.52
C ARG A 290 16.74 -0.56 -15.51
N LEU A 291 16.24 -0.63 -16.74
CA LEU A 291 16.35 0.45 -17.73
C LEU A 291 15.68 1.75 -17.22
N ARG A 292 14.48 1.65 -16.64
CA ARG A 292 13.78 2.82 -16.06
C ARG A 292 14.45 3.38 -14.82
N HIS A 293 15.09 2.54 -14.00
CA HIS A 293 15.92 3.02 -12.88
C HIS A 293 17.15 3.78 -13.38
N ARG A 294 17.82 3.32 -14.45
CA ARG A 294 18.92 4.07 -15.09
C ARG A 294 18.49 5.42 -15.68
N HIS A 295 17.29 5.51 -16.26
CA HIS A 295 16.78 6.75 -16.86
C HIS A 295 16.15 7.74 -15.86
N ARG A 296 16.07 7.41 -14.56
CA ARG A 296 15.43 8.25 -13.54
C ARG A 296 16.40 8.80 -12.48
N GLU A 297 17.69 8.76 -12.74
CA GLU A 297 18.70 9.35 -11.86
C GLU A 297 19.25 10.63 -12.52
N ALA A 298 18.66 11.77 -12.16
CA ALA A 298 19.27 13.07 -12.43
C ALA A 298 20.19 13.41 -11.27
N MET A 299 21.45 13.76 -11.56
CA MET A 299 22.41 14.14 -10.53
C MET A 299 22.25 15.64 -10.25
N VAL A 300 21.90 16.00 -9.01
CA VAL A 300 21.71 17.40 -8.62
C VAL A 300 22.92 17.90 -7.85
N LEU A 301 23.67 18.85 -8.42
CA LEU A 301 24.87 19.43 -7.82
C LEU A 301 24.60 20.90 -7.47
N ASN A 302 24.42 21.19 -6.19
CA ASN A 302 24.27 22.55 -5.67
C ASN A 302 25.37 22.86 -4.67
N ASP A 303 26.12 23.92 -4.92
CA ASP A 303 27.20 24.41 -4.06
C ASP A 303 26.71 25.11 -2.77
N GLY A 304 25.39 25.12 -2.52
CA GLY A 304 24.76 25.56 -1.28
C GLY A 304 24.60 27.08 -1.12
N THR A 305 25.06 27.87 -2.09
CA THR A 305 25.03 29.34 -2.04
C THR A 305 23.72 29.94 -2.60
N ARG A 306 22.84 29.13 -3.19
CA ARG A 306 21.54 29.55 -3.73
C ARG A 306 20.47 28.45 -3.65
N PRO A 307 19.17 28.80 -3.68
CA PRO A 307 18.08 27.82 -3.78
C PRO A 307 18.20 26.99 -5.06
N LEU A 308 17.79 25.71 -4.99
CA LEU A 308 17.88 24.74 -6.09
C LEU A 308 17.21 25.29 -7.36
N GLY A 309 18.02 25.46 -8.40
CA GLY A 309 17.58 25.90 -9.72
C GLY A 309 17.66 24.75 -10.74
N ARG A 310 16.95 24.91 -11.86
CA ARG A 310 17.01 23.95 -12.98
C ARG A 310 18.43 23.74 -13.54
N SER A 311 19.32 24.73 -13.36
CA SER A 311 20.73 24.66 -13.72
C SER A 311 21.56 23.67 -12.90
N ASP A 312 21.05 23.27 -11.74
CA ASP A 312 21.77 22.40 -10.80
C ASP A 312 21.48 20.92 -11.09
N ILE A 313 20.68 20.61 -12.13
CA ILE A 313 20.23 19.28 -12.52
C ILE A 313 21.03 18.82 -13.75
N ILE A 314 21.81 17.76 -13.60
CA ILE A 314 22.56 17.12 -14.69
C ILE A 314 21.78 15.87 -15.12
N GLU A 315 21.22 15.92 -16.32
CA GLU A 315 20.57 14.78 -16.97
C GLU A 315 21.66 13.96 -17.70
N VAL A 316 21.64 12.64 -17.54
CA VAL A 316 22.60 11.75 -18.23
C VAL A 316 22.17 11.64 -19.69
N GLU A 317 22.88 12.33 -20.60
CA GLU A 317 22.61 12.26 -22.05
C GLU A 317 22.96 10.87 -22.63
N ASP A 318 22.01 10.29 -23.37
CA ASP A 318 22.18 9.08 -24.17
C ASP A 318 23.10 9.33 -25.37
N ASN A 319 24.42 9.21 -25.17
CA ASN A 319 25.35 9.06 -26.28
C ASN A 319 26.46 8.07 -25.94
N ALA A 320 26.19 6.79 -26.21
CA ALA A 320 27.22 5.80 -26.51
C ALA A 320 26.76 4.98 -27.74
N PRO A 321 27.58 4.89 -28.80
CA PRO A 321 27.24 4.14 -30.03
C PRO A 321 27.25 2.61 -29.78
N PRO A 322 26.66 1.81 -30.69
CA PRO A 322 26.12 0.47 -30.42
C PRO A 322 27.10 -0.60 -29.94
#